data_AF-A0A960MQZ9-F1
#
_entry.id   AF-A0A960MQZ9-F1
#
_cell.length_a   1.000
_cell.length_b   1.000
_cell.length_c   1.000
_cell.angle_alpha   90.00
_cell.angle_beta   90.00
_cell.angle_gamma   90.00
#
_symmetry.space_group_name_H-M   'P 1'
#
loop_
_entity.id
_entity.type
_entity.pdbx_description
1 polymer ?
#
loop_
_entity_poly.entity_id
_entity_poly.type
_entity_poly.pdbx_seq_one_letter_code
_entity_poly.pdbx_strand_id
1 'polypeptide(L)'
;EPQPLEIGGPIGAKAAYSAMARARVPLTRSGWIAARVFAKTADGRPRFAHTAPVYIEVEGRPLRPKTIETNYLLKRVEDEIQRQKDTLSKEALAEFEKAADFYRDKREEAIEAEKAKR
;
A
#
# COMPACT_ATOMS: atom_id res chain seq x y z
N GLU A 1 -30.29 7.89 -13.54
CA GLU A 1 -29.31 7.21 -12.66
C GLU A 1 -28.45 6.27 -13.50
N PRO A 2 -27.15 6.10 -13.22
CA PRO A 2 -26.39 5.04 -13.85
C PRO A 2 -26.76 3.69 -13.21
N GLN A 3 -27.17 2.71 -14.03
CA GLN A 3 -27.51 1.38 -13.54
C GLN A 3 -26.27 0.55 -13.17
N PRO A 4 -26.36 -0.37 -12.19
CA PRO A 4 -25.26 -1.27 -11.86
C PRO A 4 -24.93 -2.19 -13.03
N LEU A 5 -23.65 -2.43 -13.28
CA LEU A 5 -23.20 -3.40 -14.28
C LEU A 5 -23.26 -4.80 -13.65
N GLU A 6 -24.29 -5.57 -13.97
CA GLU A 6 -24.40 -6.99 -13.63
C GLU A 6 -23.42 -7.80 -14.50
N ILE A 7 -22.33 -8.32 -13.91
CA ILE A 7 -21.38 -9.18 -14.61
C ILE A 7 -21.74 -10.65 -14.32
N GLY A 8 -22.61 -11.23 -15.14
CA GLY A 8 -22.99 -12.64 -15.06
C GLY A 8 -23.55 -13.16 -16.39
N GLY A 9 -22.73 -13.84 -17.18
CA GLY A 9 -23.14 -14.51 -18.42
C GLY A 9 -22.12 -15.56 -18.87
N PRO A 10 -22.54 -16.64 -19.57
CA PRO A 10 -21.67 -17.77 -19.87
C PRO A 10 -20.51 -17.39 -20.79
N ILE A 11 -19.32 -17.88 -20.44
CA ILE A 11 -18.06 -17.60 -21.16
C ILE A 11 -17.99 -18.50 -22.41
N GLY A 12 -18.65 -18.08 -23.48
CA GLY A 12 -18.46 -18.57 -24.85
C GLY A 12 -17.67 -17.54 -25.67
N ALA A 13 -16.53 -17.96 -26.22
CA ALA A 13 -15.49 -17.20 -26.93
C ALA A 13 -15.78 -15.76 -27.48
N LYS A 14 -14.83 -14.85 -27.16
CA LYS A 14 -14.44 -13.60 -27.85
C LYS A 14 -15.41 -12.40 -27.84
N ALA A 15 -15.44 -11.69 -26.70
CA ALA A 15 -15.65 -10.24 -26.70
C ALA A 15 -14.68 -9.60 -25.69
N ALA A 16 -13.87 -8.63 -26.14
CA ALA A 16 -13.12 -7.79 -25.22
C ALA A 16 -14.11 -6.83 -24.55
N TYR A 17 -14.45 -7.08 -23.29
CA TYR A 17 -15.25 -6.15 -22.52
C TYR A 17 -14.38 -4.96 -22.10
N SER A 18 -14.83 -3.74 -22.42
CA SER A 18 -14.20 -2.50 -21.97
C SER A 18 -15.18 -1.73 -21.11
N ALA A 19 -14.72 -1.23 -19.97
CA ALA A 19 -15.47 -0.37 -19.08
C ALA A 19 -14.64 0.86 -18.75
N MET A 20 -15.26 2.04 -18.80
CA MET A 20 -14.63 3.28 -18.37
C MET A 20 -14.99 3.56 -16.91
N ALA A 21 -13.98 3.62 -16.04
CA ALA A 21 -14.13 4.10 -14.67
C ALA A 21 -13.57 5.51 -14.56
N ARG A 22 -14.30 6.41 -13.90
CA ARG A 22 -13.84 7.76 -13.57
C ARG A 22 -14.11 8.02 -12.10
N ALA A 23 -13.08 8.44 -11.38
CA ALA A 23 -13.17 8.85 -9.98
C ALA A 23 -12.52 10.23 -9.82
N ARG A 24 -13.08 11.07 -8.94
CA ARG A 24 -12.44 12.30 -8.48
C ARG A 24 -11.94 12.06 -7.07
N VAL A 25 -10.63 12.14 -6.88
CA VAL A 25 -9.99 11.93 -5.58
C VAL A 25 -9.39 13.26 -5.12
N PRO A 26 -9.92 13.90 -4.06
CA PRO A 26 -9.32 15.12 -3.53
C PRO A 26 -7.96 14.81 -2.92
N LEU A 27 -6.92 15.52 -3.38
CA LEU A 27 -5.57 15.38 -2.87
C LEU A 27 -5.30 16.43 -1.80
N THR A 28 -5.15 15.97 -0.55
CA THR A 28 -4.87 16.85 0.60
C THR A 28 -3.37 16.92 0.94
N ARG A 29 -2.57 16.02 0.38
CA ARG A 29 -1.12 15.87 0.58
C ARG A 29 -0.49 15.08 -0.56
N SER A 30 0.83 15.12 -0.63
CA SER A 30 1.65 14.35 -1.56
C SER A 30 1.52 12.84 -1.33
N GLY A 31 1.66 12.05 -2.38
CA GLY A 31 1.59 10.60 -2.29
C GLY A 31 1.49 9.89 -3.64
N TRP A 32 1.44 8.56 -3.59
CA TRP A 32 1.29 7.71 -4.77
C TRP A 32 -0.18 7.44 -5.07
N ILE A 33 -0.55 7.46 -6.35
CA ILE A 33 -1.86 7.04 -6.82
C ILE A 33 -1.70 5.97 -7.91
N ALA A 34 -2.55 4.95 -7.85
CA ALA A 34 -2.69 3.93 -8.87
C ALA A 34 -4.16 3.52 -8.98
N ALA A 35 -4.65 3.31 -10.20
CA ALA A 35 -5.95 2.69 -10.40
C ALA A 35 -5.77 1.17 -10.39
N ARG A 36 -6.56 0.45 -9.58
CA ARG A 36 -6.53 -1.02 -9.48
C ARG A 36 -7.92 -1.56 -9.75
N VAL A 37 -8.00 -2.64 -10.51
CA VAL A 37 -9.23 -3.41 -10.72
C VAL A 37 -9.03 -4.82 -10.19
N PHE A 38 -10.06 -5.34 -9.52
CA PHE A 38 -10.08 -6.69 -8.98
C PHE A 38 -11.31 -7.40 -9.54
N ALA A 39 -11.10 -8.61 -10.05
CA ALA A 39 -12.17 -9.47 -10.52
C ALA A 39 -12.29 -10.68 -9.58
N LYS A 40 -13.51 -10.93 -9.13
CA LYS A 40 -13.89 -12.21 -8.54
C LYS A 40 -14.10 -13.20 -9.68
N THR A 41 -13.51 -14.37 -9.57
CA THR A 41 -13.64 -15.43 -10.56
C THR A 41 -14.39 -16.61 -9.97
N ALA A 42 -15.00 -17.42 -10.83
CA ALA A 42 -15.77 -18.59 -10.42
C ALA A 42 -14.91 -19.66 -9.70
N ASP A 43 -13.61 -19.73 -10.01
CA ASP A 43 -12.64 -20.60 -9.34
C ASP A 43 -12.10 -20.04 -8.02
N GLY A 44 -12.61 -18.89 -7.55
CA GLY A 44 -12.23 -18.27 -6.28
C GLY A 44 -10.85 -17.60 -6.30
N ARG A 45 -10.12 -17.60 -7.43
CA ARG A 45 -8.78 -17.00 -7.55
C ARG A 45 -8.86 -15.53 -7.97
N PRO A 46 -8.49 -14.58 -7.11
CA PRO A 46 -8.59 -13.17 -7.46
C PRO A 46 -7.71 -12.84 -8.67
N ARG A 47 -8.28 -12.17 -9.67
CA ARG A 47 -7.52 -11.55 -10.77
C ARG A 47 -7.47 -10.06 -10.55
N PHE A 48 -6.35 -9.43 -10.84
CA PHE A 48 -6.23 -7.99 -10.72
C PHE A 48 -5.31 -7.42 -11.79
N ALA A 49 -5.54 -6.15 -12.10
CA ALA A 49 -4.65 -5.33 -12.92
C ALA A 49 -4.56 -3.94 -12.29
N HIS A 50 -3.47 -3.23 -12.55
CA HIS A 50 -3.31 -1.85 -12.10
C HIS A 50 -2.50 -1.02 -13.08
N THR A 51 -2.68 0.31 -13.02
CA THR A 51 -1.81 1.25 -13.72
C THR A 51 -0.44 1.31 -13.06
N ALA A 52 0.56 1.86 -13.75
CA ALA A 52 1.77 2.31 -13.08
C ALA A 52 1.38 3.30 -11.95
N PRO A 53 1.95 3.18 -10.74
CA PRO A 53 1.82 4.20 -9.73
C PRO A 53 2.44 5.50 -10.23
N VAL A 54 1.77 6.62 -9.98
CA VAL A 54 2.34 7.95 -10.21
C VAL A 54 2.43 8.69 -8.88
N TYR A 55 3.54 9.39 -8.68
CA TYR A 55 3.71 10.24 -7.51
C TYR A 55 3.13 11.61 -7.80
N ILE A 56 2.28 12.10 -6.89
CA ILE A 56 1.75 13.45 -6.93
C ILE A 56 2.39 14.24 -5.79
N GLU A 57 2.99 15.36 -6.15
CA GLU A 57 3.51 16.34 -5.20
C GLU A 57 2.46 17.41 -4.91
N VAL A 58 2.30 17.73 -3.62
CA VAL A 58 1.51 18.85 -3.13
C VAL A 58 2.44 19.70 -2.26
N GLU A 59 2.74 20.90 -2.76
CA GLU A 59 3.72 21.80 -2.15
C GLU A 59 3.42 22.02 -0.65
N GLY A 60 4.48 21.93 0.17
CA GLY A 60 4.38 22.07 1.63
C GLY A 60 3.61 20.97 2.36
N ARG A 61 3.09 19.96 1.65
CA ARG A 61 2.28 18.87 2.22
C ARG A 61 2.88 17.50 1.87
N PRO A 62 4.03 17.14 2.45
CA PRO A 62 4.66 15.85 2.18
C PRO A 62 3.81 14.69 2.73
N LEU A 63 4.12 13.48 2.27
CA LEU A 63 3.59 12.27 2.88
C LEU A 63 4.06 12.19 4.33
N ARG A 64 3.11 12.14 5.27
CA ARG A 64 3.38 11.93 6.69
C ARG A 64 3.05 10.47 7.04
N PRO A 65 4.01 9.69 7.56
CA PRO A 65 3.75 8.33 8.05
C PRO A 65 2.65 8.34 9.10
N LYS A 66 1.77 7.32 9.11
CA LYS A 66 0.81 7.13 10.20
C LYS A 66 1.39 6.18 11.24
N THR A 67 0.99 6.33 12.50
CA THR A 67 1.44 5.47 13.61
C THR A 67 1.18 4.00 13.32
N ILE A 68 0.03 3.66 12.73
CA ILE A 68 -0.32 2.27 12.38
C ILE A 68 0.62 1.68 11.31
N GLU A 69 1.01 2.47 10.31
CA GLU A 69 1.88 2.04 9.21
C GLU A 69 3.31 1.83 9.71
N THR A 70 3.81 2.77 10.52
CA THR A 70 5.16 2.68 11.11
C THR A 70 5.26 1.56 12.13
N ASN A 71 4.23 1.33 12.95
CA ASN A 71 4.18 0.19 13.87
C ASN A 71 4.25 -1.14 13.12
N TYR A 72 3.51 -1.27 12.01
CA TYR A 72 3.52 -2.47 11.20
C TYR A 72 4.92 -2.75 10.61
N LEU A 73 5.55 -1.73 10.02
CA LEU A 73 6.88 -1.88 9.40
C LEU A 73 7.96 -2.17 10.43
N LEU A 74 7.97 -1.45 11.56
CA LEU A 74 8.90 -1.72 12.66
C LEU A 74 8.77 -3.16 13.15
N LYS A 75 7.55 -3.59 13.46
CA LYS A 75 7.28 -4.97 13.87
C LYS A 75 7.76 -5.97 12.81
N ARG A 76 7.51 -5.70 11.52
CA ARG A 76 7.88 -6.61 10.44
C ARG A 76 9.38 -6.80 10.34
N VAL A 77 10.17 -5.76 10.58
CA VAL A 77 11.64 -5.80 10.61
C VAL A 77 12.12 -6.52 11.87
N GLU A 78 11.58 -6.20 13.05
CA GLU A 78 11.93 -6.87 14.31
C GLU A 78 11.66 -8.38 14.25
N ASP A 79 10.51 -8.78 13.69
CA ASP A 79 10.18 -10.19 13.47
C ASP A 79 11.15 -10.88 12.51
N GLU A 80 11.69 -10.15 11.52
CA GLU A 80 12.65 -10.70 10.57
C GLU A 80 14.04 -10.87 11.18
N ILE A 81 14.49 -9.89 11.98
CA ILE A 81 15.72 -10.01 12.78
C ILE A 81 15.65 -11.28 13.64
N GLN A 82 14.53 -11.49 14.34
CA GLN A 82 14.39 -12.67 15.20
C GLN A 82 14.38 -13.99 14.41
N ARG A 83 13.76 -14.02 13.22
CA ARG A 83 13.78 -15.21 12.36
C ARG A 83 15.17 -15.53 11.82
N GLN A 84 15.95 -14.51 11.54
CA GLN A 84 17.20 -14.64 10.77
C GLN A 84 18.46 -14.62 11.63
N LYS A 85 18.37 -14.31 12.93
CA LYS A 85 19.53 -14.14 13.83
C LYS A 85 20.51 -15.31 13.86
N ASP A 86 20.02 -16.53 13.65
CA ASP A 86 20.82 -17.76 13.68
C ASP A 86 21.22 -18.24 12.27
N THR A 87 20.79 -17.54 11.21
CA THR A 87 21.02 -17.90 9.80
C THR A 87 21.89 -16.88 9.07
N LEU A 88 21.62 -15.60 9.27
CA LEU A 88 22.33 -14.52 8.58
C LEU A 88 23.64 -14.15 9.29
N SER A 89 24.58 -13.62 8.51
CA SER A 89 25.79 -13.05 9.09
C SER A 89 25.47 -11.79 9.90
N LYS A 90 26.40 -11.38 10.76
CA LYS A 90 26.26 -10.17 11.56
C LYS A 90 26.13 -8.92 10.69
N GLU A 91 26.86 -8.87 9.58
CA GLU A 91 26.82 -7.76 8.63
C GLU A 91 25.44 -7.62 7.98
N ALA A 92 24.84 -8.75 7.59
CA ALA A 92 23.49 -8.74 7.03
C ALA A 92 22.44 -8.36 8.08
N LEU A 93 22.56 -8.86 9.32
CA LEU A 93 21.67 -8.46 10.44
C LEU A 93 21.78 -6.97 10.76
N ALA A 94 22.98 -6.38 10.67
CA ALA A 94 23.19 -4.96 10.90
C ALA A 94 22.42 -4.07 9.90
N GLU A 95 22.13 -4.54 8.68
CA GLU A 95 21.25 -3.81 7.75
C GLU A 95 19.80 -3.78 8.24
N PHE A 96 19.30 -4.89 8.81
CA PHE A 96 17.97 -4.93 9.41
C PHE A 96 17.88 -4.07 10.66
N GLU A 97 18.92 -4.04 11.50
CA GLU A 97 18.99 -3.18 12.68
C GLU A 97 18.90 -1.70 12.28
N LYS A 98 19.66 -1.27 11.27
CA LYS A 98 19.55 0.09 10.71
C LYS A 98 18.14 0.42 10.20
N ALA A 99 17.49 -0.55 9.55
CA ALA A 99 16.11 -0.38 9.10
C ALA A 99 15.13 -0.28 10.29
N ALA A 100 15.35 -1.04 11.36
CA ALA A 100 14.53 -0.96 12.57
C ALA A 100 14.65 0.41 13.23
N ASP A 101 15.86 0.96 13.34
CA ASP A 101 16.09 2.31 13.87
C ASP A 101 15.38 3.37 13.03
N PHE A 102 15.52 3.28 11.70
CA PHE A 102 14.80 4.19 10.79
C PHE A 102 13.27 4.16 11.01
N TYR A 103 12.66 2.97 11.14
CA TYR A 103 11.23 2.88 11.38
C TYR A 103 10.81 3.29 12.81
N ARG A 104 11.72 3.16 13.78
CA ARG A 104 11.52 3.67 15.14
C ARG A 104 11.43 5.19 15.14
N ASP A 105 12.36 5.88 14.47
CA ASP A 105 12.33 7.34 14.31
C ASP A 105 11.04 7.80 13.61
N LYS A 106 10.65 7.12 12.52
CA LYS A 106 9.41 7.46 11.79
C LYS A 106 8.16 7.23 12.63
N ARG A 107 8.16 6.22 13.50
CA ARG A 107 7.07 5.97 14.43
C ARG A 107 6.96 7.09 15.47
N GLU A 108 8.08 7.56 16.00
CA GLU A 108 8.10 8.69 16.95
C GLU A 108 7.59 9.97 16.29
N GLU A 109 8.07 10.30 15.09
CA GLU A 109 7.54 11.42 14.28
C GLU A 109 6.02 11.31 14.07
N ALA A 110 5.51 10.10 13.80
CA ALA A 110 4.08 9.87 13.60
C ALA A 110 3.26 10.05 14.88
N ILE A 111 3.76 9.55 16.02
CA ILE A 111 3.13 9.71 17.33
C ILE A 111 3.04 11.19 17.71
N GLU A 112 4.12 11.95 17.57
CA GLU A 112 4.13 13.38 17.87
C GLU A 112 3.20 14.16 16.93
N ALA A 113 3.18 13.82 15.64
CA ALA A 113 2.26 14.42 14.68
C ALA A 113 0.78 14.10 14.95
N GLU A 114 0.47 12.95 15.55
CA GLU A 114 -0.89 12.61 15.98
C GLU A 114 -1.29 13.33 17.27
N LYS A 115 -0.36 13.48 18.22
CA LYS A 115 -0.57 14.28 19.44
C LYS A 115 -0.84 15.74 19.12
N ALA A 116 -0.05 16.35 18.23
CA ALA A 116 -0.19 17.76 17.85
C ALA A 116 -1.50 18.12 17.13
N LYS A 117 -2.28 17.11 16.72
CA LYS A 117 -3.62 17.28 16.11
C LYS A 117 -4.77 17.20 17.10
N ARG A 118 -4.50 16.76 18.34
CA ARG A 118 -5.49 16.65 19.42
C ARG A 118 -5.52 17.93 20.24
#